data_AF-A0A2V7L4D1-F1
#
_entry.id   AF-A0A2V7L4D1-F1
#
_cell.length_a   1.000
_cell.length_b   1.000
_cell.length_c   1.000
_cell.angle_alpha   90.00
_cell.angle_beta   90.00
_cell.angle_gamma   90.00
#
_symmetry.space_group_name_H-M   'P 1'
#
loop_
_entity.id
_entity.type
_entity.pdbx_description
1 polymer ?
#
loop_
_entity_poly.entity_id
_entity_poly.type
_entity_poly.pdbx_seq_one_letter_code
_entity_poly.pdbx_strand_id
1 'polypeptide(L)'
;MKSGLAFLALLGAVTVSRTAAQAPALTVIVQGGVPRVQTTGLLSDGKFVALMRSGFPLRLHYRLEQWRSRSGWFDQYISEAPWDAVARHDPLADDFVLIRTGGIVARYGTPEDLERALELPYRVNLKVRGSGNFYFLCRLEVTTLNDTDVRIAGLPRLTLEARSETFSRREN
;
A
#
# COMPACT_ATOMS: atom_id res chain seq x y z
N MET A 1 -5.47 -70.42 15.68
CA MET A 1 -6.63 -69.51 15.79
C MET A 1 -6.28 -68.34 16.70
N LYS A 2 -6.39 -67.12 16.15
CA LYS A 2 -6.52 -65.78 16.76
C LYS A 2 -5.55 -64.78 16.13
N SER A 3 -6.01 -64.22 15.01
CA SER A 3 -5.48 -62.99 14.41
C SER A 3 -5.74 -61.81 15.34
N GLY A 4 -4.71 -61.02 15.62
CA GLY A 4 -4.85 -59.68 16.19
C GLY A 4 -4.53 -58.65 15.11
N LEU A 5 -5.57 -57.98 14.59
CA LEU A 5 -5.43 -56.83 13.72
C LEU A 5 -4.83 -55.65 14.49
N ALA A 6 -3.67 -55.17 14.07
CA ALA A 6 -3.16 -53.86 14.47
C ALA A 6 -3.61 -52.83 13.43
N PHE A 7 -4.58 -52.00 13.80
CA PHE A 7 -5.00 -50.82 13.04
C PHE A 7 -3.99 -49.69 13.31
N LEU A 8 -3.15 -49.36 12.33
CA LEU A 8 -2.34 -48.13 12.34
C LEU A 8 -3.19 -46.99 11.79
N ALA A 9 -3.66 -46.12 12.68
CA ALA A 9 -4.28 -44.86 12.32
C ALA A 9 -3.19 -43.80 12.04
N LEU A 10 -2.93 -43.51 10.76
CA LEU A 10 -2.18 -42.32 10.36
C LEU A 10 -3.11 -41.10 10.47
N LEU A 11 -2.96 -40.32 11.53
CA LEU A 11 -3.53 -38.97 11.62
C LEU A 11 -2.59 -38.01 10.90
N GLY A 12 -2.95 -37.64 9.67
CA GLY A 12 -2.29 -36.56 8.93
C GLY A 12 -2.53 -35.23 9.64
N ALA A 13 -1.48 -34.66 10.24
CA ALA A 13 -1.51 -33.31 10.75
C ALA A 13 -1.56 -32.34 9.56
N VAL A 14 -2.74 -31.80 9.26
CA VAL A 14 -2.86 -30.62 8.39
C VAL A 14 -2.36 -29.43 9.21
N THR A 15 -1.09 -29.08 9.07
CA THR A 15 -0.59 -27.79 9.54
C THR A 15 -1.19 -26.72 8.65
N VAL A 16 -2.34 -26.18 9.06
CA VAL A 16 -2.84 -24.92 8.49
C VAL A 16 -1.84 -23.85 8.90
N SER A 17 -0.90 -23.54 8.01
CA SER A 17 -0.03 -22.38 8.16
C SER A 17 -0.93 -21.16 8.22
N ARG A 18 -1.19 -20.66 9.43
CA ARG A 18 -1.70 -19.29 9.61
C ARG A 18 -0.57 -18.40 9.14
N THR A 19 -0.67 -17.91 7.90
CA THR A 19 0.14 -16.78 7.43
C THR A 19 0.02 -15.69 8.48
N ALA A 20 1.12 -15.38 9.17
CA ALA A 20 1.15 -14.24 10.08
C ALA A 20 0.78 -13.02 9.23
N ALA A 21 -0.17 -12.21 9.70
CA ALA A 21 -0.58 -11.00 9.01
C ALA A 21 0.67 -10.16 8.69
N GLN A 22 0.88 -9.86 7.41
CA GLN A 22 2.04 -9.11 6.96
C GLN A 22 1.87 -7.66 7.42
N ALA A 23 2.91 -7.08 8.03
CA ALA A 23 2.84 -5.69 8.47
C ALA A 23 2.72 -4.76 7.24
N PRO A 24 1.89 -3.71 7.31
CA PRO A 24 1.79 -2.73 6.24
C PRO A 24 3.17 -2.13 5.92
N ALA A 25 3.54 -2.15 4.65
CA ALA A 25 4.81 -1.61 4.19
C ALA A 25 4.62 -0.75 2.94
N LEU A 26 5.50 0.25 2.80
CA LEU A 26 5.61 1.10 1.62
C LEU A 26 6.99 0.88 1.03
N THR A 27 7.08 0.77 -0.29
CA THR A 27 8.36 0.59 -1.00
C THR A 27 8.40 1.49 -2.22
N VAL A 28 9.57 2.08 -2.50
CA VAL A 28 9.81 2.91 -3.68
C VAL A 28 10.98 2.33 -4.45
N ILE A 29 10.72 1.90 -5.68
CA ILE A 29 11.73 1.32 -6.58
C ILE A 29 11.89 2.25 -7.78
N VAL A 30 13.13 2.54 -8.16
CA VAL A 30 13.42 3.36 -9.35
C VAL A 30 13.82 2.43 -10.49
N GLN A 31 13.08 2.48 -11.59
CA GLN A 31 13.39 1.70 -12.80
C GLN A 31 13.57 2.66 -13.98
N GLY A 32 14.78 2.75 -14.53
CA GLY A 32 15.09 3.65 -15.64
C GLY A 32 14.81 5.12 -15.33
N GLY A 33 15.01 5.55 -14.08
CA GLY A 33 14.69 6.90 -13.61
C GLY A 33 13.21 7.18 -13.36
N VAL A 34 12.35 6.17 -13.46
CA VAL A 34 10.91 6.29 -13.16
C VAL A 34 10.59 5.64 -11.82
N PRO A 35 10.01 6.37 -10.86
CA PRO A 35 9.62 5.82 -9.58
C PRO A 35 8.36 4.94 -9.69
N ARG A 36 8.41 3.79 -9.02
CA ARG A 36 7.28 2.90 -8.78
C ARG A 36 7.08 2.76 -7.28
N VAL A 37 5.86 3.04 -6.83
CA VAL A 37 5.49 2.99 -5.42
C VAL A 37 4.57 1.81 -5.19
N GLN A 38 4.88 0.99 -4.20
CA GLN A 38 4.11 -0.18 -3.84
C GLN A 38 3.74 -0.13 -2.36
N THR A 39 2.49 -0.44 -2.05
CA THR A 39 2.00 -0.61 -0.68
C THR A 39 1.59 -2.06 -0.50
N THR A 40 2.13 -2.76 0.49
CA THR A 40 1.83 -4.17 0.75
C THR A 40 1.28 -4.38 2.14
N GLY A 41 0.46 -5.41 2.32
CA GLY A 41 -0.05 -5.82 3.63
C GLY A 41 -0.97 -4.80 4.31
N LEU A 42 -1.54 -3.85 3.57
CA LEU A 42 -2.37 -2.80 4.14
C LEU A 42 -3.68 -3.33 4.72
N LEU A 43 -4.26 -4.36 4.11
CA LEU A 43 -5.55 -4.93 4.52
C LEU A 43 -5.39 -6.26 5.29
N SER A 44 -4.16 -6.76 5.39
CA SER A 44 -3.81 -8.07 5.94
C SER A 44 -4.21 -8.29 7.40
N ASP A 45 -4.31 -7.22 8.20
CA ASP A 45 -4.73 -7.33 9.60
C ASP A 45 -6.26 -7.25 9.80
N GLY A 46 -7.01 -7.02 8.72
CA GLY A 46 -8.47 -6.95 8.70
C GLY A 46 -9.08 -5.69 9.34
N LYS A 47 -8.30 -4.82 9.99
CA LYS A 47 -8.86 -3.65 10.72
C LYS A 47 -9.49 -2.65 9.77
N PHE A 48 -8.79 -2.31 8.69
CA PHE A 48 -9.32 -1.41 7.68
C PHE A 48 -10.49 -2.03 6.90
N VAL A 49 -10.49 -3.35 6.71
CA VAL A 49 -11.63 -4.07 6.10
C VAL A 49 -12.87 -3.97 6.99
N ALA A 50 -12.72 -4.20 8.29
CA ALA A 50 -13.82 -4.07 9.25
C ALA A 50 -14.39 -2.65 9.28
N LEU A 51 -13.53 -1.62 9.19
CA LEU A 51 -13.95 -0.22 9.11
C LEU A 51 -14.67 0.12 7.81
N MET A 52 -14.20 -0.39 6.67
CA MET A 52 -14.90 -0.22 5.39
C MET A 52 -16.30 -0.83 5.44
N ARG A 53 -16.43 -2.04 6.01
CA ARG A 53 -17.74 -2.71 6.17
C ARG A 53 -18.67 -2.00 7.16
N SER A 54 -18.14 -1.26 8.13
CA SER A 54 -18.94 -0.41 9.01
C SER A 54 -19.29 0.96 8.39
N GLY A 55 -18.93 1.17 7.12
CA GLY A 55 -19.30 2.36 6.35
C GLY A 55 -18.24 3.46 6.33
N PHE A 56 -17.06 3.25 6.93
CA PHE A 56 -15.97 4.22 6.92
C PHE A 56 -15.04 3.97 5.72
N PRO A 57 -15.01 4.86 4.71
CA PRO A 57 -14.12 4.69 3.58
C PRO A 57 -12.65 4.79 4.03
N LEU A 58 -11.82 3.92 3.47
CA LEU A 58 -10.37 3.99 3.59
C LEU A 58 -9.83 5.00 2.58
N ARG A 59 -9.15 6.03 3.05
CA ARG A 59 -8.50 7.05 2.23
C ARG A 59 -7.00 6.86 2.30
N LEU A 60 -6.36 6.91 1.14
CA LEU A 60 -4.93 6.76 0.97
C LEU A 60 -4.41 8.01 0.29
N HIS A 61 -3.62 8.79 1.03
CA HIS A 61 -3.00 10.01 0.55
C HIS A 61 -1.51 9.75 0.36
N TYR A 62 -1.08 9.69 -0.89
CA TYR A 62 0.31 9.50 -1.24
C TYR A 62 0.95 10.82 -1.60
N ARG A 63 2.17 11.01 -1.13
CA ARG A 63 3.05 12.12 -1.53
C ARG A 63 4.42 11.54 -1.88
N LEU A 64 4.83 11.69 -3.13
CA LEU A 64 6.19 11.36 -3.56
C LEU A 64 6.97 12.65 -3.78
N GLU A 65 8.05 12.81 -3.04
CA GLU A 65 8.96 13.94 -3.14
C GLU A 65 10.23 13.53 -3.88
N GLN A 66 10.68 14.39 -4.79
CA GLN A 66 11.96 14.28 -5.45
C GLN A 66 12.98 15.18 -4.76
N TRP A 67 14.10 14.60 -4.40
CA TRP A 67 15.22 15.29 -3.79
C TRP A 67 16.48 15.11 -4.63
N ARG A 68 17.30 16.16 -4.70
CA ARG A 68 18.63 16.14 -5.30
C ARG A 68 19.66 16.04 -4.18
N SER A 69 20.43 14.96 -4.21
CA SER A 69 21.52 14.76 -3.27
C SER A 69 22.65 15.75 -3.56
N ARG A 70 23.11 16.45 -2.52
CA ARG A 70 24.18 17.44 -2.59
C ARG A 70 25.25 17.11 -1.56
N SER A 71 26.49 17.51 -1.85
CA SER A 71 27.63 17.34 -0.92
C SER A 71 27.65 18.36 0.23
N GLY A 72 26.62 19.21 0.36
CA GLY A 72 26.49 20.21 1.41
C GLY A 72 25.62 19.73 2.58
N TRP A 73 25.24 20.64 3.48
CA TRP A 73 24.49 20.30 4.70
C TRP A 73 23.03 19.89 4.48
N PHE A 74 22.45 20.20 3.31
CA PHE A 74 21.07 19.83 3.00
C PHE A 74 20.93 19.41 1.54
N ASP A 75 20.23 18.30 1.35
CA ASP A 75 19.72 17.91 0.04
C ASP A 75 18.66 18.91 -0.44
N GLN A 76 18.53 19.07 -1.75
CA GLN A 76 17.62 20.05 -2.33
C GLN A 76 16.30 19.38 -2.71
N TYR A 77 15.20 19.85 -2.14
CA TYR A 77 13.85 19.53 -2.65
C TYR A 77 13.69 20.07 -4.08
N ILE A 78 13.22 19.21 -4.98
CA ILE A 78 13.05 19.55 -6.40
C ILE A 78 11.57 19.69 -6.75
N SER A 79 10.76 18.69 -6.41
CA SER A 79 9.34 18.64 -6.77
C SER A 79 8.63 17.56 -5.97
N GLU A 80 7.30 17.56 -6.04
CA GLU A 80 6.45 16.51 -5.50
C GLU A 80 5.37 16.10 -6.50
N ALA A 81 4.87 14.89 -6.32
CA ALA A 81 3.66 14.38 -6.96
C ALA A 81 2.76 13.75 -5.89
N PRO A 82 1.63 14.38 -5.54
CA PRO A 82 0.60 13.76 -4.73
C PRO A 82 -0.35 12.91 -5.59
N TRP A 83 -0.91 11.85 -5.00
CA TRP A 83 -2.09 11.17 -5.54
C TRP A 83 -2.89 10.53 -4.42
N ASP A 84 -4.19 10.40 -4.68
CA ASP A 84 -5.13 9.83 -3.75
C ASP A 84 -5.73 8.53 -4.30
N ALA A 85 -6.08 7.64 -3.37
CA ALA A 85 -6.98 6.54 -3.60
C ALA A 85 -7.99 6.43 -2.45
N VAL A 86 -9.19 5.96 -2.77
CA VAL A 86 -10.25 5.72 -1.79
C VAL A 86 -10.80 4.33 -2.01
N ALA A 87 -10.76 3.50 -0.98
CA ALA A 87 -11.44 2.21 -0.96
C ALA A 87 -12.65 2.29 -0.02
N ARG A 88 -13.79 1.74 -0.44
CA ARG A 88 -15.01 1.68 0.39
C ARG A 88 -15.79 0.40 0.10
N HIS A 89 -16.61 -0.03 1.05
CA HIS A 89 -17.58 -1.09 0.82
C HIS A 89 -18.89 -0.49 0.29
N ASP A 90 -19.51 -1.16 -0.67
CA ASP A 90 -20.85 -0.89 -1.17
C ASP A 90 -21.80 -1.96 -0.60
N PRO A 91 -22.62 -1.65 0.42
CA PRO A 91 -23.44 -2.66 1.09
C PRO A 91 -24.60 -3.17 0.21
N LEU A 92 -24.97 -2.45 -0.85
CA LEU A 92 -26.03 -2.88 -1.75
C LEU A 92 -25.54 -3.93 -2.75
N ALA A 93 -24.34 -3.72 -3.29
CA ALA A 93 -23.70 -4.64 -4.24
C ALA A 93 -22.86 -5.74 -3.55
N ASP A 94 -22.61 -5.57 -2.24
CA ASP A 94 -21.65 -6.35 -1.44
C ASP A 94 -20.26 -6.46 -2.10
N ASP A 95 -19.80 -5.36 -2.68
CA ASP A 95 -18.48 -5.25 -3.29
C ASP A 95 -17.64 -4.13 -2.65
N PHE A 96 -16.35 -4.15 -2.94
CA PHE A 96 -15.43 -3.09 -2.59
C PHE A 96 -15.15 -2.22 -3.82
N VAL A 97 -15.30 -0.92 -3.66
CA VAL A 97 -15.04 0.07 -4.69
C VAL A 97 -13.73 0.77 -4.40
N LEU A 98 -12.79 0.70 -5.35
CA LEU A 98 -11.54 1.46 -5.32
C LEU A 98 -11.61 2.59 -6.35
N ILE A 99 -11.44 3.81 -5.88
CA ILE A 99 -11.39 5.02 -6.68
C ILE A 99 -9.96 5.52 -6.63
N ARG A 100 -9.31 5.68 -7.79
CA ARG A 100 -7.96 6.26 -7.88
C ARG A 100 -8.01 7.65 -8.52
N THR A 101 -6.95 8.42 -8.28
CA THR A 101 -6.71 9.69 -8.97
C THR A 101 -6.88 9.53 -10.49
N GLY A 102 -7.55 10.49 -11.12
CA GLY A 102 -7.94 10.41 -12.54
C GLY A 102 -9.31 9.79 -12.78
N GLY A 103 -10.08 9.47 -11.72
CA GLY A 103 -11.47 9.00 -11.82
C GLY A 103 -11.60 7.53 -12.22
N ILE A 104 -10.52 6.76 -12.14
CA ILE A 104 -10.54 5.32 -12.41
C ILE A 104 -11.25 4.65 -11.24
N VAL A 105 -12.38 4.01 -11.53
CA VAL A 105 -13.18 3.24 -10.56
C VAL A 105 -13.08 1.77 -10.90
N ALA A 106 -12.74 0.95 -9.91
CA ALA A 106 -12.72 -0.51 -10.01
C ALA A 106 -13.52 -1.13 -8.87
N ARG A 107 -14.15 -2.27 -9.14
CA ARG A 107 -14.96 -3.03 -8.18
C ARG A 107 -14.31 -4.38 -7.93
N TYR A 108 -14.35 -4.84 -6.67
CA TYR A 108 -13.76 -6.10 -6.23
C TYR A 108 -14.74 -6.83 -5.32
N GLY A 109 -15.01 -8.11 -5.60
CA GLY A 109 -15.97 -8.89 -4.81
C GLY A 109 -15.44 -9.30 -3.43
N THR A 110 -14.13 -9.28 -3.22
CA THR A 110 -13.50 -9.72 -1.96
C THR A 110 -12.48 -8.72 -1.44
N PRO A 111 -12.24 -8.65 -0.11
CA PRO A 111 -11.16 -7.86 0.46
C PRO A 111 -9.78 -8.25 -0.09
N GLU A 112 -9.56 -9.53 -0.39
CA GLU A 112 -8.30 -10.06 -0.89
C GLU A 112 -8.03 -9.62 -2.34
N ASP A 113 -9.08 -9.51 -3.16
CA ASP A 113 -8.98 -8.93 -4.51
C ASP A 113 -8.65 -7.43 -4.44
N LEU A 114 -9.29 -6.70 -3.51
CA LEU A 114 -8.99 -5.28 -3.26
C LEU A 114 -7.54 -5.11 -2.77
N GLU A 115 -7.08 -5.95 -1.84
CA GLU A 115 -5.70 -5.91 -1.34
C GLU A 115 -4.71 -6.11 -2.49
N ARG A 116 -4.85 -7.19 -3.27
CA ARG A 116 -4.01 -7.42 -4.45
C ARG A 116 -4.01 -6.24 -5.41
N ALA A 117 -5.12 -5.55 -5.58
CA ALA A 117 -5.19 -4.36 -6.42
C ALA A 117 -4.47 -3.14 -5.83
N LEU A 118 -4.47 -2.97 -4.50
CA LEU A 118 -3.68 -1.95 -3.80
C LEU A 118 -2.18 -2.26 -3.84
N GLU A 119 -1.82 -3.55 -3.86
CA GLU A 119 -0.44 -4.01 -3.96
C GLU A 119 0.18 -3.88 -5.35
N LEU A 120 -0.60 -3.51 -6.37
CA LEU A 120 -0.06 -3.24 -7.69
C LEU A 120 0.86 -2.01 -7.66
N PRO A 121 2.13 -2.13 -8.09
CA PRO A 121 3.05 -0.99 -8.11
C PRO A 121 2.52 0.15 -8.99
N TYR A 122 2.31 1.32 -8.38
CA TYR A 122 1.87 2.52 -9.08
C TYR A 122 3.07 3.23 -9.71
N ARG A 123 3.04 3.42 -11.03
CA ARG A 123 4.03 4.19 -11.77
C ARG A 123 3.70 5.67 -11.66
N VAL A 124 4.52 6.42 -10.92
CA VAL A 124 4.31 7.86 -10.77
C VAL A 124 4.96 8.59 -11.95
N ASN A 125 4.17 9.37 -12.68
CA ASN A 125 4.67 10.15 -13.81
C ASN A 125 5.31 11.47 -13.34
N LEU A 126 6.40 11.35 -12.59
CA LEU A 126 7.19 12.49 -12.14
C LEU A 126 8.47 12.55 -12.96
N LYS A 127 8.63 13.66 -13.71
CA LYS A 127 9.79 13.87 -14.58
C LYS A 127 10.94 14.48 -13.77
N VAL A 128 11.98 13.68 -13.55
CA VAL A 128 13.28 14.17 -13.08
C VAL A 128 13.83 15.11 -14.16
N ARG A 129 14.25 16.32 -13.79
CA ARG A 129 14.88 17.30 -14.70
C ARG A 129 16.33 17.55 -14.31
N GLY A 130 17.17 17.81 -15.30
CA GLY A 130 18.61 18.04 -15.14
C GLY A 130 19.43 16.78 -14.87
N SER A 131 20.71 17.01 -14.55
CA SER A 131 21.72 16.00 -14.22
C SER A 131 22.13 16.04 -12.74
N GLY A 132 22.62 14.91 -12.22
CA GLY A 132 23.08 14.77 -10.85
C GLY A 132 22.52 13.53 -10.15
N ASN A 133 22.70 13.47 -8.83
CA ASN A 133 22.20 12.39 -7.99
C ASN A 133 20.86 12.76 -7.39
N PHE A 134 19.88 11.87 -7.51
CA PHE A 134 18.53 12.08 -7.03
C PHE A 134 18.07 10.88 -6.22
N TYR A 135 17.14 11.11 -5.30
CA TYR A 135 16.37 10.05 -4.65
C TYR A 135 14.93 10.53 -4.47
N PHE A 136 14.04 9.57 -4.26
CA PHE A 136 12.65 9.83 -3.90
C PHE A 136 12.37 9.44 -2.45
N LEU A 137 11.54 10.25 -1.80
CA LEU A 137 10.93 9.96 -0.51
C LEU A 137 9.41 9.89 -0.72
N CYS A 138 8.79 8.78 -0.36
CA CYS A 138 7.35 8.62 -0.41
C CYS A 138 6.78 8.55 0.99
N ARG A 139 5.71 9.29 1.23
CA ARG A 139 4.85 9.19 2.40
C ARG A 139 3.47 8.75 1.97
N LEU A 140 2.92 7.79 2.68
CA LEU A 140 1.53 7.36 2.59
C LEU A 140 0.85 7.65 3.93
N GLU A 141 -0.21 8.44 3.88
CA GLU A 141 -1.12 8.62 5.01
C GLU A 141 -2.41 7.86 4.74
N VAL A 142 -2.77 6.98 5.66
CA VAL A 142 -3.99 6.18 5.60
C VAL A 142 -4.94 6.66 6.68
N THR A 143 -6.13 7.08 6.28
CA THR A 143 -7.15 7.63 7.17
C THR A 143 -8.52 7.04 6.85
N THR A 144 -9.44 7.07 7.81
CA THR A 144 -10.85 6.71 7.60
C THR A 144 -11.80 7.91 7.77
N LEU A 145 -11.24 9.11 7.92
CA LEU A 145 -11.96 10.39 8.06
C LEU A 145 -11.54 11.39 7.00
N ASN A 146 -12.41 12.35 6.74
CA ASN A 146 -12.19 13.49 5.86
C ASN A 146 -11.35 14.58 6.58
N ASP A 147 -10.54 15.35 5.85
CA ASP A 147 -9.76 16.48 6.42
C ASP A 147 -10.64 17.66 6.90
N THR A 148 -11.93 17.67 6.54
CA THR A 148 -12.87 18.74 6.87
C THR A 148 -13.66 18.50 8.16
N ASP A 149 -13.57 17.30 8.76
CA ASP A 149 -14.43 16.92 9.87
C ASP A 149 -13.64 16.68 11.15
N VAL A 150 -14.18 17.26 12.23
CA VAL A 150 -13.80 17.14 13.63
C VAL A 150 -13.02 15.85 13.91
N ARG A 151 -11.83 16.01 14.50
CA ARG A 151 -11.01 14.94 15.07
C ARG A 151 -11.84 14.11 16.06
N ILE A 152 -12.49 13.05 15.59
CA ILE A 152 -13.07 12.03 16.44
C ILE A 152 -11.88 11.23 16.99
N ALA A 153 -11.58 11.41 18.27
CA ALA A 153 -10.54 10.66 18.95
C ALA A 153 -10.84 9.16 18.84
N GLY A 154 -9.95 8.39 18.22
CA GLY A 154 -10.02 6.91 18.22
C GLY A 154 -10.05 6.23 16.85
N LEU A 155 -10.15 6.94 15.73
CA LEU A 155 -10.03 6.30 14.41
C LEU A 155 -8.57 6.04 14.03
N PRO A 156 -8.25 4.87 13.42
CA PRO A 156 -6.88 4.51 13.13
C PRO A 156 -6.31 5.39 12.02
N ARG A 157 -5.12 5.93 12.29
CA ARG A 157 -4.26 6.59 11.31
C ARG A 157 -2.99 5.77 11.19
N LEU A 158 -2.60 5.47 9.97
CA LEU A 158 -1.34 4.81 9.68
C LEU A 158 -0.53 5.72 8.75
N THR A 159 0.70 6.02 9.15
CA THR A 159 1.66 6.71 8.28
C THR A 159 2.77 5.73 7.93
N LEU A 160 3.01 5.55 6.63
CA LEU A 160 4.13 4.78 6.10
C LEU A 160 5.05 5.71 5.34
N GLU A 161 6.35 5.50 5.47
CA GLU A 161 7.37 6.23 4.75
C GLU A 161 8.35 5.26 4.11
N ALA A 162 8.81 5.61 2.91
CA ALA A 162 9.76 4.80 2.16
C ALA A 162 10.67 5.70 1.33
N ARG A 163 11.97 5.41 1.38
CA ARG A 163 12.99 6.07 0.59
C ARG A 163 13.51 5.12 -0.48
N SER A 164 13.67 5.63 -1.69
CA SER A 164 14.36 4.90 -2.76
C SER A 164 15.88 5.03 -2.66
N GLU A 165 16.58 4.14 -3.35
CA GLU A 165 18.02 4.30 -3.57
C GLU A 165 18.34 5.57 -4.37
N THR A 166 19.51 6.14 -4.11
CA THR A 166 20.02 7.27 -4.88
C THR A 166 20.43 6.79 -6.28
N PHE A 167 19.98 7.49 -7.31
CA PHE A 167 20.32 7.21 -8.70
C PHE A 167 20.90 8.45 -9.37
N SER A 168 21.83 8.23 -10.30
CA SER A 168 22.42 9.30 -11.10
C SER A 168 21.66 9.46 -12.41
N ARG A 169 21.35 10.71 -12.78
CA ARG A 169 20.82 11.07 -14.10
C ARG A 169 21.86 11.89 -14.84
N ARG A 170 22.15 11.50 -16.09
CA ARG A 170 22.90 12.32 -17.04
C ARG A 170 21.92 13.02 -17.98
N GLU A 171 22.19 14.27 -18.29
CA GLU A 171 21.45 15.00 -19.32
C GLU A 171 21.99 14.51 -20.66
N ASN A 172 21.08 14.07 -21.53
CA ASN A 172 21.39 13.58 -22.88
C ASN A 172 21.01 14.65 -23.88
#